data_AF-A0A353RMT0-F1
#
_entry.id   AF-A0A353RMT0-F1
#
_cell.length_a   1.000
_cell.length_b   1.000
_cell.length_c   1.000
_cell.angle_alpha   90.00
_cell.angle_beta   90.00
_cell.angle_gamma   90.00
#
_symmetry.space_group_name_H-M   'P 1'
#
loop_
_entity.id
_entity.type
_entity.pdbx_description
1 polymer ?
#
loop_
_entity_poly.entity_id
_entity_poly.type
_entity_poly.pdbx_seq_one_letter_code
_entity_poly.pdbx_strand_id
1 'polypeptide(L)'
;WAAWCGPCRQEMPNVVAAYDKYKTKGFEVVGVSFDKDRESWTRGIAELKMTWPQMSDLRYWESPVVDLYAINGIPHTILLDKEG
;
A
#
# COMPACT_ATOMS: atom_id res chain seq x y z
N TRP A 1 -0.25 3.11 -2.90
CA TRP A 1 0.01 2.22 -4.06
C TRP A 1 -1.26 2.15 -4.91
N ALA A 2 -1.27 1.47 -6.06
CA ALA A 2 -2.51 1.15 -6.79
C ALA A 2 -2.33 -0.06 -7.70
N ALA A 3 -3.41 -0.79 -7.99
CA ALA A 3 -3.37 -1.98 -8.84
C ALA A 3 -3.03 -1.67 -10.31
N TRP A 4 -3.39 -0.48 -10.80
CA TRP A 4 -3.06 0.01 -12.15
C TRP A 4 -1.63 0.57 -12.27
N CYS A 5 -0.93 0.79 -11.16
CA CYS A 5 0.39 1.42 -11.14
C CYS A 5 1.49 0.39 -11.38
N GLY A 6 2.09 0.39 -12.58
CA GLY A 6 3.18 -0.52 -12.96
C GLY A 6 4.36 -0.54 -11.99
N PRO A 7 4.98 0.62 -11.66
CA PRO A 7 6.07 0.67 -10.67
C PRO A 7 5.65 0.18 -9.28
N CYS A 8 4.40 0.42 -8.86
CA CYS A 8 3.89 -0.09 -7.59
C CYS A 8 3.87 -1.63 -7.56
N ARG A 9 3.41 -2.25 -8.65
CA ARG A 9 3.39 -3.72 -8.78
C ARG A 9 4.80 -4.31 -8.81
N GLN A 10 5.77 -3.60 -9.38
CA GLN A 10 7.18 -4.01 -9.40
C GLN A 10 7.81 -3.95 -8.01
N GLU A 11 7.39 -3.01 -7.17
CA GLU A 11 7.93 -2.86 -5.81
C GLU A 11 7.27 -3.80 -4.78
N MET A 12 5.99 -4.17 -4.95
CA MET A 12 5.30 -4.99 -3.94
C MET A 12 5.98 -6.32 -3.59
N PRO A 13 6.62 -7.08 -4.50
CA PRO A 13 7.38 -8.27 -4.13
C PRO A 13 8.46 -8.01 -3.06
N ASN A 14 9.10 -6.83 -3.07
CA ASN A 14 10.08 -6.44 -2.06
C ASN A 14 9.40 -6.19 -0.71
N VAL A 15 8.25 -5.52 -0.71
CA VAL A 15 7.44 -5.26 0.49
C VAL A 15 6.91 -6.56 1.10
N VAL A 16 6.42 -7.50 0.28
CA VAL A 16 6.00 -8.84 0.71
C VAL A 16 7.15 -9.57 1.40
N ALA A 17 8.33 -9.60 0.77
CA ALA A 17 9.50 -10.25 1.33
C ALA A 17 9.95 -9.61 2.66
N ALA A 18 9.90 -8.27 2.76
CA ALA A 18 10.20 -7.56 3.99
C ALA A 18 9.17 -7.90 5.09
N TYR A 19 7.87 -7.85 4.77
CA TYR A 19 6.83 -8.18 5.72
C TYR A 19 6.97 -9.61 6.24
N ASP A 20 7.16 -10.60 5.37
CA ASP A 20 7.37 -11.98 5.78
C ASP A 20 8.58 -12.18 6.70
N LYS A 21 9.65 -11.40 6.49
CA LYS A 21 10.86 -11.45 7.31
C LYS A 21 10.70 -10.79 8.68
N TYR A 22 9.89 -9.74 8.79
CA TYR A 22 9.85 -8.88 9.98
C TYR A 22 8.53 -8.91 10.74
N LYS A 23 7.43 -9.47 10.21
CA LYS A 23 6.11 -9.46 10.86
C LYS A 23 6.08 -10.06 12.26
N THR A 24 6.88 -11.09 12.50
CA THR A 24 7.00 -11.73 13.83
C THR A 24 7.89 -10.95 14.81
N LYS A 25 8.52 -9.86 14.36
CA LYS A 25 9.42 -9.00 15.14
C LYS A 25 8.77 -7.67 15.54
N GLY A 26 7.44 -7.58 15.43
CA GLY A 26 6.67 -6.37 15.73
C GLY A 26 6.68 -5.32 14.63
N PHE A 27 7.02 -5.70 13.39
CA PHE A 27 6.84 -4.86 12.21
C PHE A 27 5.48 -5.14 11.58
N GLU A 28 4.78 -4.09 11.15
CA GLU A 28 3.52 -4.19 10.44
C GLU A 28 3.54 -3.29 9.21
N VAL A 29 2.79 -3.67 8.18
CA VAL A 29 2.58 -2.85 6.98
C VAL A 29 1.09 -2.53 6.88
N VAL A 30 0.78 -1.30 6.47
CA VAL A 30 -0.59 -0.93 6.11
C VAL A 30 -0.57 -0.45 4.66
N GLY A 31 -1.36 -1.09 3.81
CA GLY A 31 -1.47 -0.71 2.40
C GLY A 31 -2.60 0.29 2.19
N VAL A 32 -2.26 1.49 1.70
CA VAL A 32 -3.25 2.49 1.26
C VAL A 32 -3.28 2.52 -0.27
N SER A 33 -4.42 2.16 -0.85
CA SER A 33 -4.60 2.11 -2.30
C SER A 33 -5.31 3.35 -2.87
N PHE A 34 -4.81 3.79 -4.01
CA PHE A 34 -5.29 4.89 -4.84
C PHE A 34 -5.99 4.33 -6.09
N ASP A 35 -6.55 3.13 -6.02
CA ASP A 35 -7.48 2.65 -7.05
C ASP A 35 -8.80 3.44 -7.01
N LYS A 36 -9.51 3.50 -8.14
CA LYS A 36 -10.91 4.01 -8.20
C LYS A 36 -11.94 2.88 -8.27
N ASP A 37 -11.49 1.67 -8.60
CA ASP A 37 -12.33 0.50 -8.79
C ASP A 37 -11.97 -0.56 -7.75
N ARG A 38 -12.99 -0.98 -6.98
CA ARG A 38 -12.83 -1.92 -5.88
C ARG A 38 -12.38 -3.30 -6.39
N GLU A 39 -12.89 -3.73 -7.53
CA GLU A 39 -12.59 -5.08 -8.05
C GLU A 39 -11.15 -5.17 -8.54
N SER A 40 -10.68 -4.16 -9.27
CA SER A 40 -9.29 -4.07 -9.72
C SER A 40 -8.33 -4.03 -8.53
N TRP A 41 -8.67 -3.25 -7.50
CA TRP A 41 -7.90 -3.18 -6.27
C TRP A 41 -7.80 -4.53 -5.55
N THR A 42 -8.93 -5.18 -5.27
CA THR A 42 -8.96 -6.46 -4.55
C THR A 42 -8.29 -7.59 -5.33
N ARG A 43 -8.42 -7.58 -6.66
CA ARG A 43 -7.68 -8.49 -7.55
C ARG A 43 -6.17 -8.25 -7.43
N GLY A 44 -5.74 -6.99 -7.46
CA GLY A 44 -4.33 -6.61 -7.28
C GLY A 44 -3.75 -7.10 -5.95
N ILE A 45 -4.50 -6.97 -4.85
CA ILE A 45 -4.12 -7.51 -3.53
C ILE A 45 -3.84 -9.01 -3.63
N ALA A 46 -4.76 -9.76 -4.24
CA ALA A 46 -4.65 -11.21 -4.37
C ALA A 46 -3.49 -11.64 -5.27
N GLU A 47 -3.33 -10.99 -6.44
CA GLU A 47 -2.25 -11.25 -7.39
C GLU A 47 -0.87 -10.99 -6.79
N LEU A 48 -0.74 -9.92 -6.01
CA LEU A 48 0.51 -9.51 -5.37
C LEU A 48 0.75 -10.21 -4.02
N LYS A 49 -0.17 -11.10 -3.61
CA LYS A 49 -0.10 -11.88 -2.36
C LYS A 49 0.12 -11.01 -1.12
N MET A 50 -0.54 -9.85 -1.09
CA MET A 50 -0.44 -8.90 0.02
C MET A 50 -1.32 -9.40 1.17
N THR A 51 -0.70 -9.75 2.29
CA THR A 51 -1.38 -10.39 3.44
C THR A 51 -1.58 -9.47 4.64
N TRP A 52 -1.04 -8.26 4.58
CA TRP A 52 -1.21 -7.23 5.60
C TRP A 52 -2.48 -6.38 5.35
N PRO A 53 -2.98 -5.63 6.36
CA PRO A 53 -4.18 -4.81 6.21
C PRO A 53 -4.12 -3.86 5.00
N GLN A 54 -5.21 -3.82 4.24
CA GLN A 54 -5.37 -2.96 3.06
C GLN A 54 -6.56 -2.04 3.26
N MET A 55 -6.42 -0.77 2.88
CA MET A 55 -7.48 0.23 2.88
C MET A 55 -7.47 1.06 1.61
N SER A 56 -8.64 1.55 1.22
CA SER A 56 -8.83 2.50 0.14
C SER A 56 -10.17 3.18 0.34
N ASP A 57 -10.21 4.49 0.14
CA ASP A 57 -11.45 5.25 0.02
C ASP A 57 -11.96 5.32 -1.43
N LEU A 58 -11.20 4.73 -2.37
CA LEU A 58 -11.45 4.75 -3.81
C LEU A 58 -11.46 6.15 -4.45
N ARG A 59 -10.89 7.15 -3.76
CA ARG A 59 -10.94 8.56 -4.18
C ARG A 59 -9.73 9.01 -4.98
N TYR A 60 -8.80 8.11 -5.30
CA TYR A 60 -7.60 8.46 -6.08
C TYR A 60 -6.81 9.59 -5.39
N TRP A 61 -6.37 10.61 -6.14
CA TRP A 61 -5.70 11.80 -5.60
C TRP A 61 -6.60 12.74 -4.79
N GLU A 62 -7.91 12.52 -4.70
CA GLU A 62 -8.81 13.31 -3.84
C GLU A 62 -8.91 12.75 -2.42
N SER A 63 -8.16 11.69 -2.11
CA SER A 63 -8.09 11.15 -0.76
C SER A 63 -7.40 12.14 0.18
N PRO A 64 -7.93 12.39 1.40
CA PRO A 64 -7.31 13.29 2.36
C PRO A 64 -5.91 12.83 2.81
N VAL A 65 -5.55 11.56 2.58
CA VAL A 65 -4.22 11.02 2.89
C VAL A 65 -3.12 11.64 2.03
N VAL A 66 -3.47 12.19 0.85
CA VAL A 66 -2.52 12.84 -0.06
C VAL A 66 -1.87 14.03 0.63
N ASP A 67 -2.69 14.93 1.17
CA ASP A 67 -2.21 16.13 1.85
C ASP A 67 -1.59 15.78 3.21
N LEU A 68 -2.24 14.89 3.96
CA LEU A 68 -1.80 14.51 5.32
C LEU A 68 -0.38 13.94 5.34
N TYR A 69 -0.01 13.19 4.31
CA TYR A 69 1.30 12.54 4.19
C TYR A 69 2.16 13.11 3.05
N ALA A 70 1.79 14.26 2.49
CA ALA A 70 2.51 14.94 1.40
C ALA A 70 2.86 14.02 0.20
N ILE A 71 1.91 13.19 -0.23
CA ILE A 71 2.10 12.18 -1.26
C ILE A 71 2.07 12.84 -2.65
N ASN A 72 3.22 12.95 -3.31
CA ASN A 72 3.35 13.54 -4.65
C ASN A 72 3.41 12.51 -5.80
N GLY A 73 3.35 11.22 -5.47
CA GLY A 73 3.51 10.14 -6.44
C GLY A 73 3.34 8.77 -5.80
N ILE A 74 3.13 7.72 -6.61
CA ILE A 74 3.12 6.33 -6.15
C ILE A 74 4.06 5.47 -7.02
N PRO A 75 4.71 4.42 -6.46
CA PRO A 75 4.62 3.98 -5.06
C PRO A 75 5.24 4.97 -4.08
N HIS A 76 4.70 5.00 -2.86
CA HIS A 76 5.15 5.85 -1.77
C HIS A 76 5.08 5.03 -0.48
N THR A 77 6.14 5.08 0.31
CA THR A 77 6.28 4.30 1.54
C THR A 77 6.74 5.24 2.64
N ILE A 78 6.10 5.13 3.79
CA ILE A 78 6.43 5.87 5.00
C ILE A 78 6.71 4.85 6.08
N LEU A 79 7.81 5.03 6.81
CA LEU A 79 8.15 4.23 7.97
C LEU A 79 7.88 5.08 9.21
N LEU A 80 6.97 4.61 10.05
CA LEU A 80 6.61 5.21 11.32
C LEU A 80 7.19 4.36 12.45
N ASP A 81 7.48 4.99 13.59
CA ASP A 81 7.81 4.24 14.79
C ASP A 81 6.54 3.90 15.59
N LYS A 82 6.69 3.49 16.85
CA LYS A 82 5.54 3.09 17.69
C LYS A 82 4.71 4.29 18.19
N GLU A 83 5.27 5.49 18.14
CA GLU A 83 4.66 6.74 18.58
C GLU A 83 4.05 7.53 17.41
N GLY A 84 4.39 7.17 16.17
CA GLY A 84 3.86 7.74 14.93
C GLY A 84 4.97 8.30 14.07
#